data_AF-A0A1I8ATD5-F1
#
_entry.id   AF-A0A1I8ATD5-F1
#
_cell.length_a   1.000
_cell.length_b   1.000
_cell.length_c   1.000
_cell.angle_alpha   90.00
_cell.angle_beta   90.00
_cell.angle_gamma   90.00
#
_symmetry.space_group_name_H-M   'P 1'
#
loop_
_entity.id
_entity.type
_entity.pdbx_description
1 polymer ?
#
loop_
_entity_poly.entity_id
_entity_poly.type
_entity_poly.pdbx_seq_one_letter_code
_entity_poly.pdbx_strand_id
1 'polypeptide(L)'
;QKNAGVTYSALGINGARLEVQDKWQAGWQENLKALRPDLIILAYGTNEAFDNTLDMAKYRDQLRRTVAQLKRVQPRAVILLVGPSDSIKQRGARTCATRRPQSLPQVVQIQRQVARQANVLFWDWQAYMGGECSIARWQAEGLARGDLVHLTADGYRKSASGLYDYLRGQLGLR
;
A
#
# COMPACT_ATOMS: atom_id res chain seq x y z
N GLN A 1 -15.15 -4.55 33.09
CA GLN A 1 -14.02 -4.86 32.18
C GLN A 1 -13.73 -3.58 31.39
N LYS A 2 -12.50 -3.04 31.45
CA LYS A 2 -12.13 -1.93 30.56
C LYS A 2 -11.96 -2.52 29.16
N ASN A 3 -12.66 -1.96 28.17
CA ASN A 3 -12.64 -2.32 26.76
C ASN A 3 -11.21 -2.33 26.20
N ALA A 4 -10.51 -3.46 26.31
CA ALA A 4 -9.24 -3.69 25.66
C ALA A 4 -9.50 -4.42 24.34
N GLY A 5 -9.02 -3.87 23.23
CA GLY A 5 -9.23 -4.43 21.91
C GLY A 5 -8.67 -3.53 20.81
N VAL A 6 -8.79 -3.98 19.57
CA VAL A 6 -8.36 -3.24 18.37
C VAL A 6 -9.59 -3.02 17.49
N THR A 7 -9.78 -1.78 17.05
CA THR A 7 -10.73 -1.46 15.99
C THR A 7 -9.99 -1.31 14.68
N TYR A 8 -10.44 -2.00 13.63
CA TYR A 8 -9.92 -1.87 12.28
C TYR A 8 -11.01 -1.32 11.36
N SER A 9 -10.72 -0.20 10.70
CA SER A 9 -11.63 0.45 9.76
C SER A 9 -10.99 0.49 8.37
N ALA A 10 -11.66 -0.09 7.37
CA ALA A 10 -11.19 -0.09 5.99
C ALA A 10 -11.94 0.97 5.16
N LEU A 11 -11.19 1.92 4.58
CA LEU A 11 -11.72 2.98 3.71
C LEU A 11 -11.25 2.77 2.26
N GLY A 12 -11.55 1.57 1.72
CA GLY A 12 -11.13 1.18 0.38
C GLY A 12 -12.06 1.71 -0.72
N ILE A 13 -11.48 2.21 -1.80
CA ILE A 13 -12.20 2.63 -3.01
C ILE A 13 -11.56 1.93 -4.21
N ASN A 14 -12.36 1.17 -4.96
CA ASN A 14 -11.88 0.44 -6.14
C ASN A 14 -11.31 1.42 -7.19
N GLY A 15 -10.13 1.10 -7.73
CA GLY A 15 -9.47 1.93 -8.74
C GLY A 15 -8.85 3.23 -8.20
N ALA A 16 -8.97 3.51 -6.90
CA ALA A 16 -8.41 4.73 -6.34
C ALA A 16 -6.88 4.74 -6.37
N ARG A 17 -6.35 5.95 -6.56
CA ARG A 17 -4.96 6.32 -6.35
C ARG A 17 -4.87 7.21 -5.12
N LEU A 18 -3.67 7.50 -4.65
CA LEU A 18 -3.43 8.36 -3.49
C LEU A 18 -4.16 9.71 -3.60
N GLU A 19 -4.28 10.27 -4.81
CA GLU A 19 -4.98 11.53 -5.09
C GLU A 19 -6.46 11.54 -4.69
N VAL A 20 -7.07 10.38 -4.40
CA VAL A 20 -8.48 10.32 -3.98
C VAL A 20 -8.73 11.13 -2.71
N GLN A 21 -7.70 11.30 -1.86
CA GLN A 21 -7.79 12.10 -0.64
C GLN A 21 -8.04 13.59 -0.92
N ASP A 22 -7.61 14.08 -2.09
CA ASP A 22 -7.82 15.46 -2.51
C ASP A 22 -9.29 15.69 -2.96
N LYS A 23 -10.04 14.60 -3.19
CA LYS A 23 -11.44 14.62 -3.64
C LYS A 23 -12.46 14.42 -2.51
N TRP A 24 -11.98 14.17 -1.28
CA TRP A 24 -12.87 14.01 -0.12
C TRP A 24 -13.49 15.34 0.28
N GLN A 25 -14.66 15.30 0.94
CA GLN A 25 -15.32 16.52 1.39
C GLN A 25 -14.41 17.37 2.29
N ALA A 26 -14.59 18.69 2.23
CA ALA A 26 -13.91 19.61 3.13
C ALA A 26 -14.12 19.19 4.59
N GLY A 27 -13.04 19.24 5.38
CA GLY A 27 -13.09 18.91 6.81
C GLY A 27 -12.96 17.42 7.13
N TRP A 28 -12.71 16.53 6.17
CA TRP A 28 -12.47 15.10 6.46
C TRP A 28 -11.33 14.88 7.47
N GLN A 29 -10.36 15.79 7.54
CA GLN A 29 -9.28 15.75 8.53
C GLN A 29 -9.80 15.87 9.97
N GLU A 30 -10.92 16.56 10.20
CA GLU A 30 -11.55 16.67 11.52
C GLU A 30 -12.20 15.34 11.93
N ASN A 31 -12.78 14.60 10.96
CA ASN A 31 -13.25 13.24 11.22
C ASN A 31 -12.09 12.31 11.59
N LEU A 32 -10.96 12.42 10.87
CA LEU A 32 -9.76 11.67 11.22
C LEU A 32 -9.25 12.04 12.62
N LYS A 33 -9.24 13.33 12.98
CA LYS A 33 -8.89 13.81 14.33
C LYS A 33 -9.77 13.19 15.40
N ALA A 34 -11.08 13.22 15.21
CA ALA A 34 -12.06 12.67 16.15
C ALA A 34 -11.89 11.17 16.37
N LEU A 35 -11.54 10.42 15.32
CA LEU A 35 -11.28 8.98 15.41
C LEU A 35 -10.06 8.64 16.27
N ARG A 36 -9.06 9.53 16.34
CA ARG A 36 -7.79 9.34 17.08
C ARG A 36 -7.14 7.96 16.84
N PRO A 37 -6.86 7.58 15.58
CA PRO A 37 -6.23 6.30 15.29
C PRO A 37 -4.80 6.25 15.84
N ASP A 38 -4.41 5.11 16.39
CA ASP A 38 -3.02 4.83 16.78
C ASP A 38 -2.13 4.46 15.57
N LEU A 39 -2.75 3.93 14.50
CA LEU A 39 -2.08 3.53 13.25
C LEU A 39 -2.91 3.96 12.03
N ILE A 40 -2.26 4.63 11.09
CA ILE A 40 -2.82 4.99 9.79
C ILE A 40 -2.08 4.20 8.70
N ILE A 41 -2.80 3.44 7.89
CA ILE A 41 -2.24 2.63 6.80
C ILE A 41 -2.63 3.23 5.45
N LEU A 42 -1.64 3.56 4.63
CA LEU A 42 -1.82 3.97 3.24
C LEU A 42 -1.41 2.83 2.31
N ALA A 43 -2.39 2.13 1.75
CA ALA A 43 -2.19 1.00 0.83
C ALA A 43 -2.60 1.38 -0.60
N TYR A 44 -1.73 2.11 -1.28
CA TYR A 44 -1.91 2.58 -2.66
C TYR A 44 -0.70 2.19 -3.53
N GLY A 45 -0.73 2.51 -4.81
CA GLY A 45 0.38 2.29 -5.73
C GLY A 45 0.04 1.37 -6.89
N THR A 46 -0.98 0.50 -6.76
CA THR A 46 -1.35 -0.42 -7.84
C THR A 46 -1.87 0.37 -9.04
N ASN A 47 -2.87 1.24 -8.85
CA ASN A 47 -3.46 2.00 -9.95
C ASN A 47 -2.49 3.06 -10.52
N GLU A 48 -1.60 3.59 -9.68
CA GLU A 48 -0.49 4.44 -10.09
C GLU A 48 0.47 3.66 -11.00
N ALA A 49 0.88 2.44 -10.61
CA ALA A 49 1.78 1.60 -11.39
C ALA A 49 1.21 1.21 -12.76
N PHE A 50 -0.12 1.08 -12.87
CA PHE A 50 -0.80 0.78 -14.13
C PHE A 50 -0.92 1.98 -15.07
N ASP A 51 -0.65 3.19 -14.60
CA ASP A 51 -0.66 4.40 -15.43
C ASP A 51 0.68 4.60 -16.16
N ASN A 52 0.62 4.52 -17.49
CA ASN A 52 1.77 4.76 -18.35
C ASN A 52 2.13 6.25 -18.47
N THR A 53 1.25 7.14 -18.01
CA THR A 53 1.42 8.60 -18.05
C THR A 53 1.71 9.20 -16.68
N LEU A 54 1.92 8.36 -15.66
CA LEU A 54 2.19 8.83 -14.29
C LEU A 54 3.43 9.73 -14.25
N ASP A 55 3.22 10.97 -13.81
CA ASP A 55 4.31 11.87 -13.47
C ASP A 55 4.88 11.47 -12.10
N MET A 56 6.06 10.86 -12.13
CA MET A 56 6.75 10.35 -10.94
C MET A 56 7.16 11.44 -9.95
N ALA A 57 7.44 12.66 -10.43
CA ALA A 57 7.77 13.78 -9.56
C ALA A 57 6.52 14.25 -8.82
N LYS A 58 5.41 14.45 -9.55
CA LYS A 58 4.12 14.81 -8.94
C LYS A 58 3.62 13.76 -7.95
N TYR A 59 3.75 12.48 -8.29
CA TYR A 59 3.39 11.38 -7.38
C TYR A 59 4.19 11.43 -6.08
N ARG A 60 5.52 11.58 -6.18
CA ARG A 60 6.40 11.71 -5.01
C ARG A 60 6.02 12.90 -4.14
N ASP A 61 5.78 14.05 -4.75
CA ASP A 61 5.44 15.26 -4.01
C ASP A 61 4.06 15.16 -3.36
N GLN A 62 3.09 14.53 -4.04
CA GLN A 62 1.79 14.23 -3.44
C GLN A 62 1.94 13.32 -2.22
N LEU A 63 2.68 12.22 -2.34
CA LEU A 63 2.91 11.32 -1.21
C LEU A 63 3.61 12.02 -0.03
N ARG A 64 4.61 12.86 -0.30
CA ARG A 64 5.28 13.66 0.73
C ARG A 64 4.30 14.61 1.43
N ARG A 65 3.47 15.32 0.67
CA ARG A 65 2.47 16.24 1.22
C ARG A 65 1.43 15.50 2.06
N THR A 66 0.91 14.38 1.56
CA THR A 66 -0.05 13.54 2.28
C THR A 66 0.52 13.06 3.61
N VAL A 67 1.73 12.48 3.63
CA VAL A 67 2.37 12.01 4.87
C VAL A 67 2.61 13.17 5.84
N ALA A 68 3.11 14.32 5.36
CA ALA A 68 3.31 15.49 6.20
C ALA A 68 2.00 16.02 6.81
N GLN A 69 0.93 16.06 6.02
CA GLN A 69 -0.41 16.44 6.50
C GLN A 69 -0.91 15.47 7.56
N LEU A 70 -0.80 14.16 7.35
CA LEU A 70 -1.22 13.16 8.33
C LEU A 70 -0.44 13.27 9.63
N LYS A 71 0.89 13.46 9.58
CA LYS A 71 1.71 13.70 10.79
C LYS A 71 1.29 14.96 11.54
N ARG A 72 0.88 16.01 10.84
CA ARG A 72 0.40 17.26 11.46
C ARG A 72 -0.98 17.09 12.10
N VAL A 73 -1.88 16.36 11.44
CA VAL A 73 -3.26 16.15 11.88
C VAL A 73 -3.33 15.11 13.01
N GLN A 74 -2.49 14.09 12.97
CA GLN A 74 -2.39 13.00 13.94
C GLN A 74 -0.94 12.77 14.40
N PRO A 75 -0.37 13.67 15.22
CA PRO A 75 1.05 13.62 15.60
C PRO A 75 1.44 12.40 16.45
N ARG A 76 0.46 11.71 17.05
CA ARG A 76 0.68 10.51 17.87
C ARG A 76 0.49 9.20 17.10
N ALA A 77 -0.06 9.26 15.88
CA ALA A 77 -0.33 8.05 15.10
C ALA A 77 0.96 7.55 14.44
N VAL A 78 1.15 6.23 14.45
CA VAL A 78 2.08 5.57 13.55
C VAL A 78 1.51 5.66 12.13
N ILE A 79 2.35 5.93 11.15
CA ILE A 79 1.98 5.86 9.74
C ILE A 79 2.71 4.68 9.11
N LEU A 80 1.97 3.87 8.38
CA LEU A 80 2.48 2.76 7.59
C LEU A 80 2.11 2.97 6.13
N LEU A 81 3.11 2.98 5.25
CA LEU A 81 2.92 2.84 3.82
C LEU A 81 2.97 1.35 3.46
N VAL A 82 1.95 0.84 2.78
CA VAL A 82 1.94 -0.50 2.20
C VAL A 82 2.14 -0.34 0.70
N GLY A 83 3.25 -0.89 0.21
CA GLY A 83 3.54 -0.87 -1.22
C GLY A 83 2.56 -1.72 -2.03
N PRO A 84 2.43 -1.46 -3.35
CA PRO A 84 1.61 -2.30 -4.20
C PRO A 84 2.12 -3.74 -4.20
N SER A 85 1.19 -4.69 -4.29
CA SER A 85 1.48 -6.08 -4.59
C SER A 85 2.11 -6.23 -5.98
N ASP A 86 2.76 -7.36 -6.24
CA ASP A 86 3.19 -7.69 -7.59
C ASP A 86 1.99 -7.83 -8.55
N SER A 87 2.17 -7.49 -9.83
CA SER A 87 1.12 -7.55 -10.83
C SER A 87 1.68 -7.71 -12.25
N ILE A 88 0.86 -8.25 -13.16
CA ILE A 88 1.18 -8.39 -14.59
C ILE A 88 0.15 -7.62 -15.41
N LYS A 89 0.65 -6.71 -16.26
CA LYS A 89 -0.15 -5.91 -17.20
C LYS A 89 -0.20 -6.52 -18.60
N GLN A 90 0.90 -7.09 -19.07
CA GLN A 90 1.06 -7.63 -20.44
C GLN A 90 1.42 -9.12 -20.40
N ARG A 91 0.43 -10.00 -20.44
CA ARG A 91 0.65 -11.46 -20.26
C ARG A 91 1.57 -12.07 -21.31
N GLY A 92 1.37 -11.70 -22.58
CA GLY A 92 2.07 -12.25 -23.73
C GLY A 92 3.48 -11.70 -23.96
N ALA A 93 3.93 -10.77 -23.12
CA ALA A 93 5.29 -10.24 -23.22
C ALA A 93 6.34 -11.27 -22.78
N ARG A 94 7.53 -11.24 -23.39
CA ARG A 94 8.55 -12.28 -23.26
C ARG A 94 9.26 -12.31 -21.91
N THR A 95 9.44 -11.14 -21.28
CA THR A 95 10.26 -11.01 -20.06
C THR A 95 9.44 -10.46 -18.90
N CYS A 96 9.80 -10.78 -17.66
CA CYS A 96 9.10 -10.26 -16.50
C CYS A 96 9.00 -8.71 -16.52
N ALA A 97 10.10 -8.05 -16.84
CA ALA A 97 10.17 -6.59 -16.94
C ALA A 97 9.16 -5.99 -17.94
N THR A 98 8.86 -6.70 -19.04
CA THR A 98 7.89 -6.26 -20.05
C THR A 98 6.46 -6.73 -19.75
N ARG A 99 6.29 -7.73 -18.88
CA ARG A 99 4.98 -8.23 -18.43
C ARG A 99 4.37 -7.36 -17.34
N ARG A 100 5.16 -6.85 -16.41
CA ARG A 100 4.69 -6.01 -15.30
C ARG A 100 4.30 -4.60 -15.74
N PRO A 101 3.52 -3.85 -14.94
CA PRO A 101 3.39 -2.41 -15.13
C PRO A 101 4.76 -1.72 -15.04
N GLN A 102 5.12 -0.93 -16.06
CA GLN A 102 6.45 -0.33 -16.18
C GLN A 102 6.78 0.61 -15.01
N SER A 103 5.76 1.30 -14.49
CA SER A 103 5.88 2.26 -13.38
C SER A 103 6.01 1.60 -12.00
N LEU A 104 5.71 0.30 -11.86
CA LEU A 104 5.68 -0.41 -10.57
C LEU A 104 6.98 -0.25 -9.74
N PRO A 105 8.19 -0.43 -10.31
CA PRO A 105 9.44 -0.30 -9.53
C PRO A 105 9.64 1.11 -8.99
N GLN A 106 9.32 2.11 -9.81
CA GLN A 106 9.48 3.51 -9.45
C GLN A 106 8.47 3.92 -8.39
N VAL A 107 7.23 3.42 -8.46
CA VAL A 107 6.21 3.61 -7.41
C VAL A 107 6.68 3.02 -6.08
N VAL A 108 7.13 1.76 -6.05
CA VAL A 108 7.67 1.10 -4.85
C VAL A 108 8.88 1.87 -4.29
N GLN A 109 9.80 2.28 -5.17
CA GLN A 109 10.98 3.05 -4.79
C GLN A 109 10.60 4.40 -4.17
N ILE A 110 9.66 5.13 -4.77
CA ILE A 110 9.19 6.42 -4.25
C ILE A 110 8.56 6.24 -2.86
N GLN A 111 7.68 5.24 -2.70
CA GLN A 111 7.04 4.98 -1.40
C GLN A 111 8.07 4.65 -0.32
N ARG A 112 9.05 3.79 -0.62
CA ARG A 112 10.15 3.45 0.29
C ARG A 112 10.99 4.68 0.65
N GLN A 113 11.33 5.52 -0.32
CA GLN A 113 12.11 6.73 -0.10
C GLN A 113 11.36 7.75 0.77
N VAL A 114 10.08 8.00 0.47
CA VAL A 114 9.26 8.92 1.27
C VAL A 114 9.07 8.38 2.68
N ALA A 115 8.86 7.07 2.86
CA ALA A 115 8.75 6.47 4.17
C ALA A 115 10.01 6.72 5.01
N ARG A 116 11.19 6.44 4.44
CA ARG A 116 12.48 6.69 5.09
C ARG A 116 12.68 8.17 5.43
N GLN A 117 12.41 9.08 4.50
CA GLN A 117 12.58 10.52 4.69
C GLN A 117 11.63 11.10 5.75
N ALA A 118 10.40 10.59 5.81
CA ALA A 118 9.40 11.05 6.76
C ALA A 118 9.46 10.32 8.11
N ASN A 119 10.36 9.35 8.26
CA ASN A 119 10.46 8.45 9.41
C ASN A 119 9.11 7.77 9.73
N VAL A 120 8.54 7.10 8.73
CA VAL A 120 7.31 6.29 8.84
C VAL A 120 7.59 4.87 8.36
N LEU A 121 6.72 3.92 8.71
CA LEU A 121 6.91 2.52 8.34
C LEU A 121 6.64 2.29 6.84
N PHE A 122 7.32 1.30 6.27
CA PHE A 122 7.06 0.81 4.92
C PHE A 122 7.08 -0.71 4.88
N TRP A 123 5.99 -1.29 4.40
CA TRP A 123 5.89 -2.73 4.13
C TRP A 123 5.90 -2.97 2.62
N ASP A 124 6.91 -3.70 2.14
CA ASP A 124 7.06 -4.05 0.74
C ASP A 124 6.27 -5.33 0.41
N TRP A 125 5.04 -5.14 -0.07
CA TRP A 125 4.16 -6.24 -0.41
C TRP A 125 4.69 -7.05 -1.60
N GLN A 126 5.25 -6.41 -2.63
CA GLN A 126 5.87 -7.11 -3.76
C GLN A 126 7.01 -8.01 -3.28
N ALA A 127 7.91 -7.50 -2.43
CA ALA A 127 8.99 -8.31 -1.86
C ALA A 127 8.46 -9.47 -1.02
N TYR A 128 7.42 -9.26 -0.20
CA TYR A 128 6.78 -10.32 0.57
C TYR A 128 6.23 -11.44 -0.33
N MET A 129 5.65 -11.10 -1.49
CA MET A 129 5.15 -12.10 -2.44
C MET A 129 6.27 -12.94 -3.09
N GLY A 130 7.51 -12.46 -3.05
CA GLY A 130 8.67 -13.08 -3.68
C GLY A 130 9.29 -12.25 -4.82
N GLY A 131 8.92 -10.97 -4.95
CA GLY A 131 9.51 -10.05 -5.91
C GLY A 131 8.80 -10.03 -7.27
N GLU A 132 9.55 -9.67 -8.30
CA GLU A 132 9.03 -9.43 -9.65
C GLU A 132 8.36 -10.67 -10.26
N CYS A 133 7.17 -10.52 -10.83
CA CYS A 133 6.36 -11.59 -11.44
C CYS A 133 5.96 -12.73 -10.48
N SER A 134 6.13 -12.55 -9.18
CA SER A 134 5.64 -13.48 -8.16
C SER A 134 4.11 -13.66 -8.19
N ILE A 135 3.36 -12.69 -8.75
CA ILE A 135 1.90 -12.82 -8.94
C ILE A 135 1.53 -14.03 -9.81
N ALA A 136 2.37 -14.41 -10.78
CA ALA A 136 2.12 -15.57 -11.63
C ALA A 136 2.20 -16.88 -10.81
N ARG A 137 3.18 -16.97 -9.90
CA ARG A 137 3.28 -18.08 -8.96
C ARG A 137 2.11 -18.10 -7.99
N TRP A 138 1.75 -16.94 -7.43
CA TRP A 138 0.58 -16.82 -6.56
C TRP A 138 -0.71 -17.22 -7.27
N GLN A 139 -0.86 -16.93 -8.57
CA GLN A 139 -2.00 -17.39 -9.36
C GLN A 139 -2.03 -18.91 -9.47
N ALA A 140 -0.88 -19.54 -9.79
CA ALA A 140 -0.76 -20.99 -9.87
C ALA A 140 -1.03 -21.68 -8.52
N GLU A 141 -0.73 -21.02 -7.40
CA GLU A 141 -1.04 -21.46 -6.03
C GLU A 141 -2.50 -21.16 -5.59
N GLY A 142 -3.34 -20.57 -6.45
CA GLY A 142 -4.73 -20.20 -6.10
C GLY A 142 -4.86 -18.95 -5.21
N LEU A 143 -3.77 -18.20 -5.01
CA LEU A 143 -3.70 -17.00 -4.19
C LEU A 143 -3.96 -15.71 -4.97
N ALA A 144 -3.83 -15.73 -6.30
CA ALA A 144 -4.15 -14.60 -7.18
C ALA A 144 -5.27 -14.92 -8.17
N ARG A 145 -6.04 -13.89 -8.54
CA ARG A 145 -7.11 -14.00 -9.52
C ARG A 145 -6.58 -14.14 -10.93
N GLY A 146 -7.47 -14.56 -11.81
CA GLY A 146 -7.23 -14.68 -13.24
C GLY A 146 -6.82 -13.39 -13.93
N ASP A 147 -6.94 -12.21 -13.31
CA ASP A 147 -6.52 -10.92 -13.86
C ASP A 147 -5.03 -10.58 -13.60
N LEU A 148 -4.34 -11.31 -12.72
CA LEU A 148 -2.96 -11.05 -12.29
C LEU A 148 -2.74 -9.64 -11.70
N VAL A 149 -3.78 -9.11 -11.06
CA VAL A 149 -3.74 -7.86 -10.29
C VAL A 149 -4.32 -8.09 -8.90
N HIS A 150 -5.50 -8.71 -8.82
CA HIS A 150 -6.20 -8.91 -7.57
C HIS A 150 -5.88 -10.27 -6.97
N LEU A 151 -5.99 -10.36 -5.64
CA LEU A 151 -5.81 -11.62 -4.92
C LEU A 151 -7.14 -12.34 -4.69
N THR A 152 -7.07 -13.64 -4.45
CA THR A 152 -8.19 -14.39 -3.86
C THR A 152 -8.32 -14.05 -2.38
N ALA A 153 -9.40 -14.48 -1.73
CA ALA A 153 -9.53 -14.31 -0.28
C ALA A 153 -8.31 -14.90 0.46
N ASP A 154 -7.79 -16.03 -0.01
CA ASP A 154 -6.66 -16.74 0.58
C ASP A 154 -5.35 -15.98 0.37
N GLY A 155 -5.16 -15.40 -0.83
CA GLY A 155 -4.02 -14.51 -1.08
C GLY A 155 -4.03 -13.26 -0.20
N TYR A 156 -5.19 -12.64 0.01
CA TYR A 156 -5.31 -11.52 0.94
C TYR A 156 -5.07 -11.95 2.40
N ARG A 157 -5.58 -13.11 2.84
CA ARG A 157 -5.31 -13.66 4.18
C ARG A 157 -3.83 -13.94 4.41
N LYS A 158 -3.14 -14.53 3.42
CA LYS A 158 -1.69 -14.76 3.46
C LYS A 158 -0.92 -13.45 3.58
N SER A 159 -1.26 -12.47 2.75
CA SER A 159 -0.67 -11.14 2.78
C SER A 159 -0.88 -10.43 4.12
N ALA A 160 -2.09 -10.48 4.66
CA ALA A 160 -2.41 -9.89 5.97
C ALA A 160 -1.61 -10.55 7.10
N SER A 161 -1.39 -11.86 7.03
CA SER A 161 -0.52 -12.58 7.99
C SER A 161 0.94 -12.09 7.90
N GLY A 162 1.46 -11.93 6.68
CA GLY A 162 2.80 -11.37 6.47
C GLY A 162 2.96 -9.92 6.97
N LEU A 163 1.93 -9.09 6.80
CA LEU A 163 1.92 -7.73 7.35
C LEU A 163 1.88 -7.75 8.88
N TYR A 164 1.08 -8.65 9.46
CA TYR A 164 1.01 -8.82 10.91
C TYR A 164 2.37 -9.24 11.50
N ASP A 165 3.06 -10.19 10.88
CA ASP A 165 4.41 -10.62 11.28
C ASP A 165 5.42 -9.47 11.17
N TYR A 166 5.34 -8.67 10.10
CA TYR A 166 6.16 -7.46 9.95
C TYR A 166 5.93 -6.49 11.11
N LEU A 167 4.68 -6.20 11.47
CA LEU A 167 4.33 -5.29 12.57
C LEU A 167 4.78 -5.83 13.93
N ARG A 168 4.62 -7.13 14.19
CA ARG A 168 5.17 -7.79 15.40
C ARG A 168 6.67 -7.62 15.50
N GLY A 169 7.38 -7.79 14.38
CA GLY A 169 8.82 -7.55 14.30
C GLY A 169 9.21 -6.11 14.65
N GLN A 170 8.44 -5.10 14.20
CA GLN A 170 8.68 -3.69 14.56
C GLN A 170 8.50 -3.43 16.07
N LEU A 171 7.67 -4.21 16.75
CA LEU A 171 7.41 -4.10 18.18
C LEU A 171 8.32 -4.99 19.05
N GLY A 172 9.22 -5.77 18.43
CA GLY A 172 10.07 -6.73 19.16
C GLY A 172 9.30 -7.91 19.75
N LEU A 173 8.05 -8.14 19.31
CA LEU A 173 7.21 -9.23 19.78
C LEU A 173 7.52 -10.49 18.97
N ARG A 174 8.40 -11.34 19.51
CA ARG A 174 8.68 -12.68 18.95
C ARG A 174 7.47 -13.60 19.10
#